data_AF-A0A1Y3WNG0-F1
#
_entry.id   AF-A0A1Y3WNG0-F1
#
_cell.length_a   1.000
_cell.length_b   1.000
_cell.length_c   1.000
_cell.angle_alpha   90.00
_cell.angle_beta   90.00
_cell.angle_gamma   90.00
#
_symmetry.space_group_name_H-M   'P 1'
#
loop_
_entity.id
_entity.type
_entity.pdbx_description
1 polymer ?
#
loop_
_entity_poly.entity_id
_entity_poly.type
_entity_poly.pdbx_seq_one_letter_code
_entity_poly.pdbx_strand_id
1 'polypeptide(L)'
;MPHGRLPVHVITFPFKSSALQGQLPTVNPAWRPIVNPTRRLNLVENLLFIHKRKFKTTMKLVRLIGYITLATCLVNCSDQYRIDGQTHLFPDGTTLFLQRLNDQRFEIIDSATVKNGYFTFNGYQHEPAIAILVPRDERASQVPPLLLALEPGTIEVVFDSTTHLSGTPLNNRLQAYEEQRQTFDKHIQAITRLYLSDYLTGRLTNSTFTALKQAFEKEQEGLGQLTREYIAANTDNVTSVYLFLQNSFLFSPDEQRRLIDNAAKEFKKNPAIQKFSRMLSRMKNVAPNMPYTDLTLQTPEGREVTLSQYIGHSQYVLLDFWASWCPPCQRQTPFLKQLYNRYGKNQLSIIGISLDTDTQAWLDYVHENQMEWPQLGDPKGWDSDAILSYVIQGIPHFVLLGPDGTIVANNPSEEELNSLLSSRLKSK
;
A
#
# COMPACT_ATOMS: atom_id res chain seq x y z
N MET A 1 12.80 26.53 -21.91
CA MET A 1 12.92 25.22 -21.24
C MET A 1 11.75 24.36 -21.72
N PRO A 2 11.93 23.05 -21.97
CA PRO A 2 10.82 22.18 -22.36
C PRO A 2 9.77 22.17 -21.25
N HIS A 3 8.50 22.36 -21.60
CA HIS A 3 7.38 22.44 -20.64
C HIS A 3 6.72 21.07 -20.31
N GLY A 4 7.35 19.95 -20.71
CA GLY A 4 6.91 18.61 -20.33
C GLY A 4 7.73 18.06 -19.17
N ARG A 5 7.08 17.38 -18.22
CA ARG A 5 7.74 16.65 -17.12
C ARG A 5 7.52 15.16 -17.30
N LEU A 6 8.49 14.34 -16.91
CA LEU A 6 8.27 12.89 -16.78
C LEU A 6 7.26 12.64 -15.65
N PRO A 7 6.30 11.71 -15.81
CA PRO A 7 5.45 11.29 -14.71
C PRO A 7 6.30 10.52 -13.70
N VAL A 8 6.88 11.24 -12.72
CA VAL A 8 7.64 10.62 -11.64
C VAL A 8 6.66 10.09 -10.60
N HIS A 9 5.99 8.97 -10.91
CA HIS A 9 5.41 8.09 -9.89
C HIS A 9 6.53 7.20 -9.34
N VAL A 10 7.52 7.81 -8.70
CA VAL A 10 8.49 7.04 -7.91
C VAL A 10 7.82 6.76 -6.58
N ILE A 11 7.54 5.49 -6.35
CA ILE A 11 7.04 4.94 -5.09
C ILE A 11 8.05 5.31 -4.00
N THR A 12 7.71 6.33 -3.22
CA THR A 12 8.23 6.53 -1.88
C THR A 12 7.04 6.79 -0.99
N PHE A 13 6.61 5.76 -0.25
CA PHE A 13 5.77 6.01 0.91
C PHE A 13 6.60 6.74 1.96
N PRO A 14 6.11 7.86 2.53
CA PRO A 14 6.72 8.42 3.72
C PRO A 14 6.36 7.52 4.89
N PHE A 15 7.28 6.68 5.34
CA PHE A 15 7.17 6.02 6.64
C PHE A 15 7.40 7.07 7.73
N LYS A 16 6.33 7.60 8.34
CA LYS A 16 6.44 8.31 9.62
C LYS A 16 6.55 7.27 10.73
N SER A 17 7.74 7.14 11.34
CA SER A 17 7.86 6.52 12.66
C SER A 17 7.41 7.54 13.71
N SER A 18 6.19 7.39 14.23
CA SER A 18 5.79 8.12 15.43
C SER A 18 6.47 7.45 16.63
N ALA A 19 7.58 8.04 17.08
CA ALA A 19 8.11 7.78 18.41
C ALA A 19 7.06 8.19 19.45
N LEU A 20 6.44 7.20 20.11
CA LEU A 20 5.66 7.42 21.32
C LEU A 20 6.38 6.74 22.48
N GLN A 21 7.02 7.59 23.31
CA GLN A 21 7.30 7.28 24.70
C GLN A 21 5.95 7.17 25.42
N GLY A 22 5.66 6.01 26.01
CA GLY A 22 4.45 5.79 26.80
C GLY A 22 4.68 4.65 27.79
N GLN A 23 4.63 4.99 29.07
CA GLN A 23 4.88 4.11 30.22
C GLN A 23 3.88 2.94 30.29
N LEU A 24 4.40 1.76 30.64
CA LEU A 24 3.63 0.57 31.00
C LEU A 24 2.85 0.77 32.31
N PRO A 25 1.55 0.42 32.40
CA PRO A 25 0.92 0.12 33.67
C PRO A 25 1.10 -1.36 34.04
N THR A 26 1.37 -1.55 35.31
CA THR A 26 1.59 -2.80 36.03
C THR A 26 0.34 -3.68 36.10
N VAL A 27 0.53 -4.99 35.94
CA VAL A 27 -0.50 -6.02 36.13
C VAL A 27 -0.59 -6.36 37.62
N ASN A 28 -1.77 -6.20 38.21
CA ASN A 28 -2.10 -6.70 39.55
C ASN A 28 -2.83 -8.05 39.43
N PRO A 29 -2.33 -9.15 40.04
CA PRO A 29 -2.99 -10.46 39.97
C PRO A 29 -3.81 -10.69 41.23
N ALA A 30 -5.11 -10.95 41.10
CA ALA A 30 -5.88 -11.47 42.22
C ALA A 30 -7.03 -12.39 41.77
N TRP A 31 -7.09 -13.54 42.43
CA TRP A 31 -8.22 -14.47 42.62
C TRP A 31 -8.36 -15.69 41.68
N ARG A 32 -7.90 -16.82 42.22
CA ARG A 32 -8.51 -18.17 42.15
C ARG A 32 -8.96 -18.53 43.58
N PRO A 33 -9.61 -19.69 43.86
CA PRO A 33 -10.58 -20.51 43.12
C PRO A 33 -11.83 -20.84 43.99
N ILE A 34 -12.86 -21.49 43.43
CA ILE A 34 -13.79 -22.31 44.22
C ILE A 34 -13.90 -23.71 43.58
N VAL A 35 -13.55 -24.69 44.41
CA VAL A 35 -13.72 -26.14 44.20
C VAL A 35 -15.09 -26.52 44.74
N ASN A 36 -15.79 -27.47 44.12
CA ASN A 36 -16.52 -28.46 44.91
C ASN A 36 -16.60 -29.81 44.19
N PRO A 37 -16.34 -30.94 44.88
CA PRO A 37 -16.27 -32.27 44.31
C PRO A 37 -17.54 -33.08 44.59
N THR A 38 -17.79 -34.11 43.78
CA THR A 38 -18.60 -35.32 44.06
C THR A 38 -18.52 -36.18 42.78
N ARG A 39 -18.42 -37.51 42.75
CA ARG A 39 -18.56 -38.59 43.74
C ARG A 39 -17.85 -39.82 43.13
N ARG A 40 -17.43 -40.74 44.00
CA ARG A 40 -16.55 -41.89 43.76
C ARG A 40 -17.36 -43.19 43.71
N LEU A 41 -16.72 -44.26 43.17
CA LEU A 41 -16.96 -45.71 43.38
C LEU A 41 -18.06 -46.35 42.51
N ASN A 42 -18.01 -47.61 42.06
CA ASN A 42 -17.01 -48.69 41.92
C ASN A 42 -17.73 -49.89 41.27
N LEU A 43 -16.94 -50.92 40.91
CA LEU A 43 -17.22 -52.36 40.74
C LEU A 43 -17.13 -52.85 39.28
N VAL A 44 -16.09 -53.56 38.87
CA VAL A 44 -15.49 -54.86 39.32
C VAL A 44 -16.21 -56.07 38.69
N GLU A 45 -15.44 -56.68 37.77
CA GLU A 45 -15.32 -58.10 37.42
C GLU A 45 -16.52 -58.90 36.85
N ASN A 46 -16.27 -59.50 35.67
CA ASN A 46 -16.53 -60.92 35.48
C ASN A 46 -15.62 -61.55 34.40
N LEU A 47 -14.62 -62.30 34.90
CA LEU A 47 -14.21 -63.65 34.52
C LEU A 47 -14.15 -64.09 33.04
N LEU A 48 -12.89 -64.20 32.57
CA LEU A 48 -12.26 -65.44 32.10
C LEU A 48 -13.17 -66.53 31.49
N PHE A 49 -13.20 -66.63 30.16
CA PHE A 49 -13.18 -67.93 29.46
C PHE A 49 -12.70 -67.72 28.01
N ILE A 50 -12.02 -68.72 27.45
CA ILE A 50 -11.44 -68.80 26.09
C ILE A 50 -10.00 -68.28 25.96
N HIS A 51 -9.13 -68.96 26.69
CA HIS A 51 -7.73 -69.16 26.31
C HIS A 51 -7.62 -70.22 25.20
N LYS A 52 -6.67 -70.03 24.27
CA LYS A 52 -6.18 -70.98 23.25
C LYS A 52 -6.94 -71.09 21.90
N ARG A 53 -7.04 -69.98 21.15
CA ARG A 53 -7.04 -70.07 19.66
C ARG A 53 -6.67 -68.79 18.86
N LYS A 54 -5.98 -67.81 19.44
CA LYS A 54 -5.56 -66.59 18.72
C LYS A 54 -4.11 -66.17 18.98
N PHE A 55 -3.17 -67.12 19.09
CA PHE A 55 -1.75 -66.82 19.33
C PHE A 55 -0.86 -66.84 18.06
N LYS A 56 -1.45 -67.00 16.86
CA LYS A 56 -0.72 -66.92 15.58
C LYS A 56 -1.22 -65.84 14.61
N THR A 57 -2.27 -65.11 14.94
CA THR A 57 -2.81 -64.00 14.12
C THR A 57 -2.52 -62.62 14.71
N THR A 58 -2.01 -62.55 15.94
CA THR A 58 -1.69 -61.31 16.66
C THR A 58 -0.31 -60.72 16.31
N MET A 59 0.63 -61.51 15.79
CA MET A 59 1.96 -60.99 15.40
C MET A 59 2.01 -60.34 14.01
N LYS A 60 1.00 -60.53 13.16
CA LYS A 60 0.87 -59.78 11.89
C LYS A 60 -0.03 -58.54 12.03
N LEU A 61 -0.99 -58.55 12.95
CA LEU A 61 -1.84 -57.38 13.22
C LEU A 61 -1.14 -56.33 14.09
N VAL A 62 -0.24 -56.70 15.00
CA VAL A 62 0.58 -55.73 15.77
C VAL A 62 1.65 -55.06 14.89
N ARG A 63 2.11 -55.73 13.81
CA ARG A 63 2.95 -55.08 12.79
C ARG A 63 2.13 -54.20 11.85
N LEU A 64 0.91 -54.58 11.47
CA LEU A 64 0.07 -53.73 10.61
C LEU A 64 -0.53 -52.52 11.35
N ILE A 65 -0.85 -52.65 12.65
CA ILE A 65 -1.26 -51.51 13.50
C ILE A 65 -0.04 -50.63 13.83
N GLY A 66 1.15 -51.22 14.03
CA GLY A 66 2.40 -50.46 14.18
C GLY A 66 2.85 -49.71 12.92
N TYR A 67 2.45 -50.16 11.72
CA TYR A 67 2.67 -49.42 10.46
C TYR A 67 1.53 -48.45 10.10
N ILE A 68 0.34 -48.58 10.69
CA ILE A 68 -0.76 -47.62 10.54
C ILE A 68 -0.70 -46.50 11.62
N THR A 69 -0.09 -46.74 12.78
CA THR A 69 0.20 -45.69 13.77
C THR A 69 1.52 -44.95 13.54
N LEU A 70 2.29 -45.33 12.51
CA LEU A 70 3.47 -44.59 12.04
C LEU A 70 3.28 -44.06 10.61
N ALA A 71 2.03 -43.89 10.19
CA ALA A 71 1.64 -43.21 8.95
C ALA A 71 0.45 -42.26 9.15
N THR A 72 0.08 -41.95 10.39
CA THR A 72 -0.35 -40.60 10.72
C THR A 72 0.91 -39.80 10.99
N CYS A 73 1.63 -39.43 9.92
CA CYS A 73 2.24 -38.11 9.95
C CYS A 73 1.09 -37.19 10.33
N LEU A 74 1.12 -36.74 11.58
CA LEU A 74 0.49 -35.52 11.96
C LEU A 74 0.87 -34.56 10.85
N VAL A 75 -0.06 -34.29 9.94
CA VAL A 75 -0.13 -32.98 9.33
C VAL A 75 -0.44 -32.12 10.54
N ASN A 76 0.62 -31.80 11.29
CA ASN A 76 0.60 -30.68 12.16
C ASN A 76 0.45 -29.57 11.14
N CYS A 77 -0.79 -29.19 10.88
CA CYS A 77 -1.12 -27.89 10.34
C CYS A 77 -0.70 -26.92 11.44
N SER A 78 0.61 -26.85 11.68
CA SER A 78 1.17 -25.89 12.58
C SER A 78 1.05 -24.63 11.77
N ASP A 79 0.14 -23.76 12.18
CA ASP A 79 0.09 -22.39 11.71
C ASP A 79 1.35 -21.61 12.10
N GLN A 80 2.43 -22.29 12.49
CA GLN A 80 3.67 -21.71 12.94
C GLN A 80 4.52 -21.33 11.72
N TYR A 81 5.02 -20.11 11.74
CA TYR A 81 6.08 -19.67 10.86
C TYR A 81 7.37 -19.51 11.64
N ARG A 82 8.48 -19.69 10.94
CA ARG A 82 9.82 -19.32 11.38
C ARG A 82 10.49 -18.53 10.26
N ILE A 83 11.08 -17.39 10.59
CA ILE A 83 11.93 -16.66 9.64
C ILE A 83 13.37 -16.89 10.07
N ASP A 84 14.16 -17.52 9.21
CA ASP A 84 15.59 -17.71 9.38
C ASP A 84 16.36 -16.77 8.48
N GLY A 85 17.09 -15.86 9.10
CA GLY A 85 17.75 -14.76 8.43
C GLY A 85 19.27 -14.81 8.56
N GLN A 86 19.95 -14.55 7.45
CA GLN A 86 21.38 -14.23 7.41
C GLN A 86 21.56 -12.82 6.86
N THR A 87 22.55 -12.08 7.36
CA THR A 87 22.88 -10.74 6.88
C THR A 87 24.38 -10.49 6.87
N HIS A 88 24.85 -9.88 5.78
CA HIS A 88 26.17 -9.25 5.68
C HIS A 88 26.07 -7.73 5.65
N LEU A 89 24.85 -7.18 5.59
CA LEU A 89 24.59 -5.75 5.52
C LEU A 89 24.47 -5.10 6.90
N PHE A 90 23.93 -5.83 7.87
CA PHE A 90 23.64 -5.30 9.19
C PHE A 90 24.64 -5.84 10.22
N PRO A 91 25.27 -4.96 11.03
CA PRO A 91 26.17 -5.41 12.07
C PRO A 91 25.44 -6.16 13.19
N ASP A 92 26.20 -6.96 13.94
CA ASP A 92 25.71 -7.56 15.17
C ASP A 92 25.19 -6.51 16.15
N GLY A 93 24.08 -6.80 16.81
CA GLY A 93 23.37 -5.86 17.67
C GLY A 93 22.29 -5.04 16.96
N THR A 94 22.24 -5.02 15.62
CA THR A 94 21.14 -4.38 14.89
C THR A 94 19.82 -5.05 15.23
N THR A 95 18.81 -4.25 15.57
CA THR A 95 17.44 -4.73 15.79
C THR A 95 16.66 -4.67 14.48
N LEU A 96 16.09 -5.80 14.07
CA LEU A 96 15.14 -5.90 12.98
C LEU A 96 13.73 -5.95 13.55
N PHE A 97 12.82 -5.17 12.99
CA PHE A 97 11.39 -5.22 13.28
C PHE A 97 10.66 -6.00 12.20
N LEU A 98 9.84 -6.95 12.62
CA LEU A 98 8.84 -7.57 11.78
C LEU A 98 7.55 -6.78 11.90
N GLN A 99 7.07 -6.22 10.79
CA GLN A 99 5.84 -5.46 10.76
C GLN A 99 4.84 -6.13 9.84
N ARG A 100 3.60 -6.31 10.31
CA ARG A 100 2.51 -6.91 9.52
C ARG A 100 1.57 -5.82 9.03
N LEU A 101 1.09 -5.95 7.80
CA LEU A 101 0.07 -5.07 7.25
C LEU A 101 -1.29 -5.39 7.89
N ASN A 102 -1.84 -4.46 8.67
CA ASN A 102 -3.20 -4.48 9.21
C ASN A 102 -3.90 -3.18 8.82
N ASP A 103 -5.11 -3.24 8.25
CA ASP A 103 -5.94 -2.07 7.92
C ASP A 103 -5.18 -0.89 7.29
N GLN A 104 -4.33 -1.21 6.29
CA GLN A 104 -3.50 -0.28 5.51
C GLN A 104 -2.22 0.24 6.18
N ARG A 105 -1.92 -0.16 7.42
CA ARG A 105 -0.70 0.25 8.14
C ARG A 105 0.15 -0.96 8.48
N PHE A 106 1.47 -0.76 8.44
CA PHE A 106 2.40 -1.76 8.96
C PHE A 106 2.56 -1.55 10.46
N GLU A 107 2.24 -2.59 11.23
CA GLU A 107 2.32 -2.59 12.69
C GLU A 107 3.42 -3.55 13.12
N ILE A 108 4.28 -3.11 14.04
CA ILE A 108 5.33 -3.95 14.60
C ILE A 108 4.67 -5.09 15.39
N ILE A 109 4.94 -6.33 14.99
CA ILE A 109 4.43 -7.53 15.67
C ILE A 109 5.53 -8.29 16.42
N ASP A 110 6.80 -8.11 16.04
CA ASP A 110 7.93 -8.75 16.68
C ASP A 110 9.24 -8.00 16.39
N SER A 111 10.31 -8.33 17.11
CA SER A 111 11.66 -7.84 16.86
C SER A 111 12.72 -8.90 17.13
N ALA A 112 13.77 -8.92 16.32
CA ALA A 112 14.93 -9.79 16.50
C ALA A 112 16.23 -9.00 16.44
N THR A 113 17.23 -9.41 17.20
CA THR A 113 18.57 -8.80 17.16
C THR A 113 19.51 -9.69 16.35
N VAL A 114 20.27 -9.07 15.44
CA VAL A 114 21.32 -9.76 14.68
C VAL A 114 22.42 -10.21 15.63
N LYS A 115 22.77 -11.50 15.56
CA LYS A 115 23.84 -12.15 16.34
C LYS A 115 24.67 -13.05 15.42
N ASN A 116 25.98 -12.80 15.37
CA ASN A 116 26.91 -13.47 14.46
C ASN A 116 26.45 -13.46 12.99
N GLY A 117 25.82 -12.37 12.53
CA GLY A 117 25.25 -12.26 11.19
C GLY A 117 23.94 -13.01 10.96
N TYR A 118 23.29 -13.54 12.00
CA TYR A 118 22.02 -14.26 11.90
C TYR A 118 20.92 -13.62 12.74
N PHE A 119 19.67 -13.82 12.33
CA PHE A 119 18.48 -13.45 13.11
C PHE A 119 17.37 -14.47 12.90
N THR A 120 16.43 -14.51 13.85
CA THR A 120 15.29 -15.42 13.78
C THR A 120 14.04 -14.75 14.32
N PHE A 121 12.92 -14.96 13.63
CA PHE A 121 11.57 -14.70 14.14
C PHE A 121 10.79 -16.00 14.25
N ASN A 122 9.88 -16.10 15.21
CA ASN A 122 8.95 -17.23 15.33
C ASN A 122 7.57 -16.68 15.68
N GLY A 123 6.52 -17.25 15.09
CA GLY A 123 5.16 -16.85 15.42
C GLY A 123 4.13 -17.77 14.80
N TYR A 124 2.88 -17.33 14.84
CA TYR A 124 1.75 -18.06 14.27
C TYR A 124 1.02 -17.20 13.24
N GLN A 125 0.70 -17.80 12.11
CA GLN A 125 -0.02 -17.20 11.00
C GLN A 125 -0.89 -18.28 10.32
N HIS A 126 -2.19 -18.29 10.63
CA HIS A 126 -3.14 -19.26 10.07
C HIS A 126 -3.44 -18.98 8.60
N GLU A 127 -3.81 -17.74 8.28
CA GLU A 127 -4.00 -17.26 6.91
C GLU A 127 -2.81 -16.41 6.48
N PRO A 128 -2.27 -16.55 5.26
CA PRO A 128 -1.13 -15.75 4.84
C PRO A 128 -1.37 -14.24 4.99
N ALA A 129 -0.34 -13.51 5.42
CA ALA A 129 -0.41 -12.06 5.60
C ALA A 129 0.81 -11.36 5.00
N ILE A 130 0.66 -10.11 4.61
CA ILE A 130 1.79 -9.30 4.13
C ILE A 130 2.55 -8.73 5.31
N ALA A 131 3.87 -8.84 5.26
CA ALA A 131 4.75 -8.25 6.25
C ALA A 131 5.98 -7.62 5.59
N ILE A 132 6.67 -6.79 6.37
CA ILE A 132 7.96 -6.23 6.04
C ILE A 132 8.96 -6.46 7.15
N LEU A 133 10.23 -6.65 6.79
CA LEU A 133 11.36 -6.56 7.70
C LEU A 133 12.03 -5.19 7.56
N VAL A 134 12.16 -4.49 8.69
CA VAL A 134 12.71 -3.12 8.75
C VAL A 134 13.86 -3.07 9.77
N PRO A 135 15.08 -2.65 9.39
CA PRO A 135 16.17 -2.47 10.34
C PRO A 135 16.00 -1.17 11.14
N ARG A 136 16.28 -1.23 12.45
CA ARG A 136 16.41 -0.05 13.31
C ARG A 136 17.86 0.46 13.26
N ASP A 137 18.21 1.13 12.17
CA ASP A 137 19.49 1.81 12.02
C ASP A 137 19.25 3.18 11.37
N GLU A 138 19.94 4.24 11.80
CA GLU A 138 19.90 5.54 11.12
C GLU A 138 20.43 5.43 9.68
N ARG A 139 21.34 4.47 9.42
CA ARG A 139 21.78 4.06 8.07
C ARG A 139 20.78 3.15 7.35
N ALA A 140 19.79 2.56 8.05
CA ALA A 140 18.71 1.77 7.44
C ALA A 140 17.86 2.59 6.48
N SER A 141 17.92 3.92 6.55
CA SER A 141 17.31 4.82 5.55
C SER A 141 17.76 4.51 4.10
N GLN A 142 18.87 3.79 3.92
CA GLN A 142 19.37 3.38 2.59
C GLN A 142 18.94 1.97 2.16
N VAL A 143 18.45 1.10 3.07
CA VAL A 143 18.03 -0.26 2.73
C VAL A 143 16.50 -0.31 2.76
N PRO A 144 15.84 -0.53 1.61
CA PRO A 144 14.39 -0.58 1.56
C PRO A 144 13.86 -1.74 2.43
N PRO A 145 12.68 -1.59 3.05
CA PRO A 145 12.01 -2.69 3.74
C PRO A 145 11.88 -3.93 2.84
N LEU A 146 12.21 -5.11 3.37
CA LEU A 146 11.99 -6.36 2.64
C LEU A 146 10.53 -6.78 2.78
N LEU A 147 9.80 -6.79 1.66
CA LEU A 147 8.45 -7.34 1.58
C LEU A 147 8.49 -8.88 1.62
N LEU A 148 7.63 -9.49 2.42
CA LEU A 148 7.46 -10.94 2.48
C LEU A 148 6.01 -11.33 2.78
N ALA A 149 5.68 -12.60 2.53
CA ALA A 149 4.44 -13.21 2.98
C ALA A 149 4.70 -14.00 4.27
N LEU A 150 4.01 -13.67 5.36
CA LEU A 150 3.95 -14.55 6.52
C LEU A 150 3.02 -15.71 6.18
N GLU A 151 3.55 -16.91 6.16
CA GLU A 151 2.81 -18.15 5.95
C GLU A 151 3.46 -19.29 6.76
N PRO A 152 2.71 -20.37 7.07
CA PRO A 152 3.26 -21.52 7.78
C PRO A 152 4.50 -22.10 7.09
N GLY A 153 5.50 -22.46 7.89
CA GLY A 153 6.77 -23.03 7.41
C GLY A 153 8.00 -22.17 7.75
N THR A 154 9.14 -22.55 7.19
CA THR A 154 10.41 -21.83 7.38
C THR A 154 10.66 -20.91 6.19
N ILE A 155 10.57 -19.61 6.44
CA ILE A 155 10.91 -18.55 5.50
C ILE A 155 12.40 -18.25 5.66
N GLU A 156 13.14 -18.30 4.57
CA GLU A 156 14.57 -18.03 4.55
C GLU A 156 14.83 -16.64 3.96
N VAL A 157 15.68 -15.86 4.63
CA VAL A 157 16.03 -14.49 4.22
C VAL A 157 17.54 -14.33 4.20
N VAL A 158 18.07 -13.83 3.09
CA VAL A 158 19.48 -13.44 2.98
C VAL A 158 19.56 -11.96 2.60
N PHE A 159 20.02 -11.14 3.55
CA PHE A 159 20.33 -9.73 3.32
C PHE A 159 21.80 -9.57 2.88
N ASP A 160 21.99 -9.41 1.58
CA ASP A 160 23.26 -9.06 0.94
C ASP A 160 23.03 -7.90 -0.06
N SER A 161 24.01 -7.59 -0.91
CA SER A 161 23.90 -6.62 -2.02
C SER A 161 22.63 -6.80 -2.86
N THR A 162 22.18 -8.05 -3.01
CA THR A 162 20.83 -8.40 -3.47
C THR A 162 20.17 -9.20 -2.37
N THR A 163 18.97 -8.80 -1.96
CA THR A 163 18.22 -9.54 -0.95
C THR A 163 17.52 -10.73 -1.60
N HIS A 164 17.59 -11.89 -0.95
CA HIS A 164 16.96 -13.13 -1.40
C HIS A 164 15.98 -13.64 -0.34
N LEU A 165 14.81 -14.08 -0.82
CA LEU A 165 13.70 -14.57 -0.01
C LEU A 165 13.27 -15.96 -0.53
N SER A 166 13.18 -16.95 0.35
CA SER A 166 12.86 -18.33 -0.05
C SER A 166 12.21 -19.15 1.08
N GLY A 167 12.11 -20.47 0.89
CA GLY A 167 11.73 -21.44 1.92
C GLY A 167 10.25 -21.78 1.98
N THR A 168 9.37 -20.91 1.47
CA THR A 168 7.91 -21.13 1.45
C THR A 168 7.27 -20.73 0.11
N PRO A 169 6.11 -21.31 -0.26
CA PRO A 169 5.56 -21.18 -1.61
C PRO A 169 5.26 -19.74 -2.07
N LEU A 170 4.64 -18.90 -1.23
CA LEU A 170 4.32 -17.51 -1.59
C LEU A 170 5.59 -16.66 -1.66
N ASN A 171 6.52 -16.88 -0.75
CA ASN A 171 7.80 -16.17 -0.74
C ASN A 171 8.67 -16.53 -1.95
N ASN A 172 8.71 -17.80 -2.37
CA ASN A 172 9.38 -18.21 -3.61
C ASN A 172 8.75 -17.55 -4.85
N ARG A 173 7.40 -17.49 -4.92
CA ARG A 173 6.68 -16.83 -6.01
C ARG A 173 6.99 -15.32 -6.02
N LEU A 174 6.94 -14.67 -4.86
CA LEU A 174 7.24 -13.24 -4.70
C LEU A 174 8.69 -12.92 -5.10
N GLN A 175 9.65 -13.73 -4.67
CA GLN A 175 11.07 -13.57 -5.02
C GLN A 175 11.27 -13.64 -6.54
N ALA A 176 10.66 -14.59 -7.24
CA ALA A 176 10.78 -14.72 -8.69
C ALA A 176 10.22 -13.50 -9.45
N TYR A 177 9.22 -12.82 -8.89
CA TYR A 177 8.71 -11.54 -9.39
C TYR A 177 9.67 -10.40 -9.11
N GLU A 178 10.15 -10.27 -7.87
CA GLU A 178 11.05 -9.20 -7.46
C GLU A 178 12.39 -9.25 -8.21
N GLU A 179 12.93 -10.43 -8.51
CA GLU A 179 14.15 -10.59 -9.32
C GLU A 179 14.01 -9.98 -10.72
N GLN A 180 12.88 -10.19 -11.38
CA GLN A 180 12.60 -9.59 -12.68
C GLN A 180 12.34 -8.09 -12.57
N ARG A 181 11.56 -7.70 -11.55
CA ARG A 181 11.21 -6.31 -11.27
C ARG A 181 12.44 -5.44 -11.02
N GLN A 182 13.44 -5.94 -10.32
CA GLN A 182 14.68 -5.22 -10.01
C GLN A 182 15.39 -4.69 -11.26
N THR A 183 15.27 -5.36 -12.40
CA THR A 183 15.86 -4.88 -13.67
C THR A 183 15.18 -3.59 -14.12
N PHE A 184 13.85 -3.57 -14.14
CA PHE A 184 13.06 -2.37 -14.46
C PHE A 184 13.34 -1.24 -13.47
N ASP A 185 13.37 -1.55 -12.17
CA ASP A 185 13.64 -0.56 -11.12
C ASP A 185 15.02 0.10 -11.33
N LYS A 186 16.06 -0.68 -11.66
CA LYS A 186 17.41 -0.15 -11.97
C LYS A 186 17.41 0.76 -13.20
N HIS A 187 16.73 0.37 -14.28
CA HIS A 187 16.64 1.19 -15.49
C HIS A 187 15.86 2.48 -15.26
N ILE A 188 14.70 2.39 -14.60
CA ILE A 188 13.86 3.54 -14.24
C ILE A 188 14.65 4.52 -13.36
N GLN A 189 15.38 4.02 -12.36
CA GLN A 189 16.23 4.86 -11.52
C GLN A 189 17.36 5.52 -12.32
N ALA A 190 17.99 4.81 -13.26
CA ALA A 190 19.04 5.38 -14.11
C ALA A 190 18.50 6.50 -15.02
N ILE A 191 17.36 6.26 -15.67
CA ILE A 191 16.67 7.25 -16.51
C ILE A 191 16.29 8.49 -15.69
N THR A 192 15.69 8.28 -14.51
CA THR A 192 15.30 9.36 -13.60
C THR A 192 16.50 10.17 -13.13
N ARG A 193 17.62 9.51 -12.80
CA ARG A 193 18.86 10.19 -12.39
C ARG A 193 19.43 11.05 -13.51
N LEU A 194 19.45 10.55 -14.75
CA LEU A 194 19.89 11.31 -15.92
C LEU A 194 18.99 12.53 -16.17
N TYR A 195 17.67 12.32 -16.17
CA TYR A 195 16.70 13.41 -16.30
C TYR A 195 16.92 14.50 -15.24
N LEU A 196 17.02 14.13 -13.96
CA LEU A 196 17.23 15.09 -12.88
C LEU A 196 18.57 15.81 -13.01
N SER A 197 19.65 15.10 -13.36
CA SER A 197 20.97 15.71 -13.55
C SER A 197 20.96 16.76 -14.67
N ASP A 198 20.40 16.42 -15.84
CA ASP A 198 20.32 17.32 -16.98
C ASP A 198 19.38 18.50 -16.71
N TYR A 199 18.26 18.25 -16.04
CA TYR A 199 17.32 19.29 -15.63
C TYR A 199 17.97 20.30 -14.68
N LEU A 200 18.62 19.82 -13.61
CA LEU A 200 19.23 20.69 -12.60
C LEU A 200 20.46 21.44 -13.13
N THR A 201 21.17 20.89 -14.12
CA THR A 201 22.34 21.54 -14.73
C THR A 201 21.98 22.41 -15.94
N GLY A 202 20.70 22.53 -16.29
CA GLY A 202 20.25 23.30 -17.47
C GLY A 202 20.66 22.68 -18.81
N ARG A 203 21.11 21.41 -18.82
CA ARG A 203 21.51 20.65 -20.01
C ARG A 203 20.36 19.91 -20.68
N LEU A 204 19.19 19.86 -20.04
CA LEU A 204 18.01 19.20 -20.59
C LEU A 204 17.50 19.93 -21.85
N THR A 205 17.63 19.29 -23.00
CA THR A 205 17.09 19.76 -24.28
C THR A 205 15.76 19.07 -24.58
N ASN A 206 15.00 19.59 -25.56
CA ASN A 206 13.76 18.94 -25.99
C ASN A 206 14.02 17.51 -26.50
N SER A 207 15.14 17.28 -27.21
CA SER A 207 15.46 15.95 -27.75
C SER A 207 15.86 14.97 -26.66
N THR A 208 16.68 15.37 -25.69
CA THR A 208 17.04 14.50 -24.56
C THR A 208 15.84 14.24 -23.67
N PHE A 209 14.99 15.24 -23.42
CA PHE A 209 13.73 15.05 -22.72
C PHE A 209 12.84 14.00 -23.39
N THR A 210 12.59 14.13 -24.70
CA THR A 210 11.76 13.17 -25.45
C THR A 210 12.35 11.76 -25.40
N ALA A 211 13.66 11.61 -25.56
CA ALA A 211 14.32 10.30 -25.50
C ALA A 211 14.20 9.65 -24.11
N LEU A 212 14.44 10.42 -23.03
CA LEU A 212 14.29 9.94 -21.66
C LEU A 212 12.84 9.59 -21.34
N LYS A 213 11.88 10.35 -21.87
CA LYS A 213 10.45 10.06 -21.76
C LYS A 213 10.07 8.74 -22.40
N GLN A 214 10.46 8.52 -23.64
CA GLN A 214 10.19 7.28 -24.35
C GLN A 214 10.85 6.07 -23.65
N ALA A 215 12.08 6.23 -23.16
CA ALA A 215 12.75 5.18 -22.39
C ALA A 215 12.00 4.85 -21.09
N PHE A 216 11.57 5.88 -20.35
CA PHE A 216 10.82 5.70 -19.11
C PHE A 216 9.46 5.04 -19.34
N GLU A 217 8.72 5.47 -20.37
CA GLU A 217 7.43 4.88 -20.76
C GLU A 217 7.60 3.40 -21.14
N LYS A 218 8.65 3.05 -21.89
CA LYS A 218 8.95 1.67 -22.25
C LYS A 218 9.22 0.78 -21.02
N GLU A 219 10.05 1.24 -20.08
CA GLU A 219 10.34 0.47 -18.85
C GLU A 219 9.08 0.34 -17.97
N GLN A 220 8.25 1.39 -17.88
CA GLN A 220 6.98 1.32 -17.16
C GLN A 220 5.99 0.36 -17.81
N GLU A 221 5.90 0.31 -19.15
CA GLU A 221 5.04 -0.64 -19.85
C GLU A 221 5.47 -2.08 -19.57
N GLY A 222 6.78 -2.36 -19.63
CA GLY A 222 7.34 -3.67 -19.28
C GLY A 222 7.09 -4.06 -17.83
N LEU A 223 7.29 -3.13 -16.89
CA LEU A 223 6.97 -3.33 -15.46
C LEU A 223 5.47 -3.59 -15.26
N GLY A 224 4.62 -2.83 -15.95
CA GLY A 224 3.17 -3.02 -15.94
C GLY A 224 2.78 -4.40 -16.43
N GLN A 225 3.37 -4.87 -17.53
CA GLN A 225 3.15 -6.23 -18.04
C GLN A 225 3.57 -7.30 -17.02
N LEU A 226 4.79 -7.24 -16.50
CA LEU A 226 5.30 -8.19 -15.49
C LEU A 226 4.36 -8.25 -14.27
N THR A 227 3.98 -7.08 -13.76
CA THR A 227 3.10 -6.97 -12.57
C THR A 227 1.72 -7.54 -12.86
N ARG A 228 1.16 -7.27 -14.03
CA ARG A 228 -0.16 -7.78 -14.46
C ARG A 228 -0.16 -9.30 -14.56
N GLU A 229 0.87 -9.87 -15.17
CA GLU A 229 1.04 -11.33 -15.32
C GLU A 229 1.15 -12.01 -13.95
N TYR A 230 1.95 -11.43 -13.04
CA TYR A 230 2.02 -11.92 -11.67
C TYR A 230 0.65 -11.88 -10.99
N ILE A 231 -0.04 -10.72 -10.98
CA ILE A 231 -1.34 -10.60 -10.32
C ILE A 231 -2.32 -11.63 -10.87
N ALA A 232 -2.44 -11.74 -12.20
CA ALA A 232 -3.37 -12.67 -12.85
C ALA A 232 -3.11 -14.14 -12.47
N ALA A 233 -1.84 -14.55 -12.36
CA ALA A 233 -1.46 -15.91 -11.98
C ALA A 233 -1.53 -16.19 -10.47
N ASN A 234 -1.71 -15.17 -9.62
CA ASN A 234 -1.57 -15.25 -8.16
C ASN A 234 -2.82 -14.74 -7.42
N THR A 235 -3.98 -14.63 -8.07
CA THR A 235 -5.20 -14.06 -7.46
C THR A 235 -5.76 -14.86 -6.28
N ASP A 236 -5.23 -16.04 -5.99
CA ASP A 236 -5.63 -16.89 -4.88
C ASP A 236 -4.95 -16.55 -3.54
N ASN A 237 -4.06 -15.56 -3.51
CA ASN A 237 -3.24 -15.25 -2.34
C ASN A 237 -3.04 -13.75 -2.08
N VAL A 238 -2.49 -13.42 -0.91
CA VAL A 238 -2.37 -12.04 -0.43
C VAL A 238 -1.30 -11.20 -1.14
N THR A 239 -0.29 -11.80 -1.78
CA THR A 239 0.76 -11.04 -2.47
C THR A 239 0.22 -10.35 -3.71
N SER A 240 -0.67 -11.00 -4.46
CA SER A 240 -1.34 -10.36 -5.61
C SER A 240 -2.27 -9.23 -5.18
N VAL A 241 -2.98 -9.37 -4.06
CA VAL A 241 -3.83 -8.29 -3.52
C VAL A 241 -2.98 -7.07 -3.20
N TYR A 242 -1.88 -7.28 -2.49
CA TYR A 242 -0.95 -6.20 -2.18
C TYR A 242 -0.38 -5.55 -3.44
N LEU A 243 0.17 -6.35 -4.36
CA LEU A 243 0.77 -5.82 -5.59
C LEU A 243 -0.25 -5.12 -6.48
N PHE A 244 -1.49 -5.60 -6.56
CA PHE A 244 -2.56 -4.92 -7.26
C PHE A 244 -2.84 -3.54 -6.65
N LEU A 245 -3.05 -3.48 -5.34
CA LEU A 245 -3.35 -2.22 -4.65
C LEU A 245 -2.21 -1.20 -4.79
N GLN A 246 -0.95 -1.67 -4.71
CA GLN A 246 0.22 -0.81 -4.82
C GLN A 246 0.51 -0.35 -6.25
N ASN A 247 0.18 -1.17 -7.26
CA ASN A 247 0.61 -0.93 -8.65
C ASN A 247 -0.55 -0.73 -9.64
N SER A 248 -1.79 -0.59 -9.15
CA SER A 248 -2.96 -0.40 -10.01
C SER A 248 -2.84 0.81 -10.94
N PHE A 249 -2.07 1.83 -10.56
CA PHE A 249 -1.78 3.01 -11.38
C PHE A 249 -1.04 2.69 -12.70
N LEU A 250 -0.39 1.53 -12.81
CA LEU A 250 0.24 1.05 -14.04
C LEU A 250 -0.78 0.53 -15.07
N PHE A 251 -2.06 0.41 -14.69
CA PHE A 251 -3.11 -0.18 -15.51
C PHE A 251 -4.18 0.84 -15.83
N SER A 252 -4.72 0.74 -17.05
CA SER A 252 -5.96 1.45 -17.38
C SER A 252 -7.12 0.97 -16.50
N PRO A 253 -8.13 1.79 -16.24
CA PRO A 253 -9.25 1.36 -15.40
C PRO A 253 -10.00 0.13 -15.91
N ASP A 254 -10.06 -0.09 -17.22
CA ASP A 254 -10.66 -1.30 -17.79
C ASP A 254 -9.80 -2.55 -17.55
N GLU A 255 -8.49 -2.41 -17.55
CA GLU A 255 -7.60 -3.50 -17.12
C GLU A 255 -7.75 -3.78 -15.63
N GLN A 256 -7.83 -2.74 -14.79
CA GLN A 256 -8.08 -2.90 -13.35
C GLN A 256 -9.39 -3.68 -13.11
N ARG A 257 -10.48 -3.34 -13.82
CA ARG A 257 -11.75 -4.07 -13.77
C ARG A 257 -11.59 -5.51 -14.21
N ARG A 258 -10.97 -5.76 -15.38
CA ARG A 258 -10.76 -7.11 -15.90
C ARG A 258 -9.93 -7.99 -14.97
N LEU A 259 -8.90 -7.44 -14.33
CA LEU A 259 -8.11 -8.17 -13.34
C LEU A 259 -8.97 -8.59 -12.16
N ILE A 260 -9.76 -7.66 -11.60
CA ILE A 260 -10.67 -7.97 -10.49
C ILE A 260 -11.74 -8.98 -10.91
N ASP A 261 -12.40 -8.78 -12.05
CA ASP A 261 -13.51 -9.62 -12.52
C ASP A 261 -13.08 -11.06 -12.79
N ASN A 262 -11.84 -11.28 -13.24
CA ASN A 262 -11.29 -12.61 -13.48
C ASN A 262 -10.56 -13.22 -12.27
N ALA A 263 -10.41 -12.47 -11.17
CA ALA A 263 -9.70 -12.94 -9.98
C ALA A 263 -10.48 -14.00 -9.19
N ALA A 264 -9.73 -14.78 -8.40
CA ALA A 264 -10.29 -15.75 -7.46
C ALA A 264 -11.21 -15.09 -6.42
N LYS A 265 -12.05 -15.92 -5.78
CA LYS A 265 -13.06 -15.46 -4.81
C LYS A 265 -12.45 -14.71 -3.62
N GLU A 266 -11.31 -15.18 -3.12
CA GLU A 266 -10.65 -14.56 -1.95
C GLU A 266 -10.09 -13.17 -2.27
N PHE A 267 -9.56 -12.96 -3.48
CA PHE A 267 -9.18 -11.63 -3.97
C PHE A 267 -10.35 -10.64 -3.91
N LYS A 268 -11.50 -11.03 -4.45
CA LYS A 268 -12.71 -10.18 -4.53
C LYS A 268 -13.34 -9.91 -3.17
N LYS A 269 -13.15 -10.81 -2.19
CA LYS A 269 -13.63 -10.64 -0.82
C LYS A 269 -12.80 -9.66 -0.01
N ASN A 270 -11.55 -9.42 -0.40
CA ASN A 270 -10.68 -8.51 0.33
C ASN A 270 -11.33 -7.11 0.44
N PRO A 271 -11.46 -6.53 1.65
CA PRO A 271 -12.17 -5.26 1.84
C PRO A 271 -11.59 -4.09 1.02
N ALA A 272 -10.27 -4.05 0.84
CA ALA A 272 -9.61 -3.02 0.04
C ALA A 272 -9.92 -3.20 -1.46
N ILE A 273 -9.95 -4.44 -1.96
CA ILE A 273 -10.39 -4.74 -3.33
C ILE A 273 -11.86 -4.38 -3.54
N GLN A 274 -12.73 -4.60 -2.55
CA GLN A 274 -14.12 -4.16 -2.64
C GLN A 274 -14.25 -2.63 -2.64
N LYS A 275 -13.47 -1.92 -1.82
CA LYS A 275 -13.39 -0.44 -1.85
C LYS A 275 -12.93 0.03 -3.24
N PHE A 276 -11.89 -0.59 -3.78
CA PHE A 276 -11.37 -0.31 -5.12
C PHE A 276 -12.41 -0.57 -6.22
N SER A 277 -13.11 -1.71 -6.16
CA SER A 277 -14.17 -2.06 -7.12
C SER A 277 -15.33 -1.06 -7.09
N ARG A 278 -15.74 -0.62 -5.89
CA ARG A 278 -16.74 0.44 -5.72
C ARG A 278 -16.27 1.75 -6.34
N MET A 279 -15.00 2.12 -6.12
CA MET A 279 -14.40 3.30 -6.74
C MET A 279 -14.45 3.19 -8.28
N LEU A 280 -14.05 2.06 -8.87
CA LEU A 280 -14.11 1.87 -10.33
C LEU A 280 -15.52 1.96 -10.90
N SER A 281 -16.53 1.49 -10.16
CA SER A 281 -17.94 1.59 -10.58
C SER A 281 -18.45 3.04 -10.64
N ARG A 282 -17.81 3.95 -9.90
CA ARG A 282 -18.16 5.37 -9.80
C ARG A 282 -17.44 6.26 -10.81
N MET A 283 -16.46 5.75 -11.55
CA MET A 283 -15.72 6.57 -12.54
C MET A 283 -16.61 7.30 -13.55
N LYS A 284 -17.73 6.68 -13.94
CA LYS A 284 -18.70 7.32 -14.85
C LYS A 284 -19.33 8.58 -14.27
N ASN A 285 -19.37 8.72 -12.94
CA ASN A 285 -19.95 9.88 -12.25
C ASN A 285 -19.00 11.09 -12.27
N VAL A 286 -17.73 10.88 -12.59
CA VAL A 286 -16.69 11.92 -12.64
C VAL A 286 -16.16 12.14 -14.07
N ALA A 287 -16.90 11.64 -15.06
CA ALA A 287 -16.59 11.85 -16.47
C ALA A 287 -16.90 13.31 -16.89
N PRO A 288 -16.29 13.80 -17.99
CA PRO A 288 -16.66 15.10 -18.54
C PRO A 288 -18.17 15.26 -18.77
N ASN A 289 -18.69 16.45 -18.49
CA ASN A 289 -20.11 16.86 -18.51
C ASN A 289 -20.99 16.29 -17.39
N MET A 290 -20.43 15.52 -16.44
CA MET A 290 -21.17 15.13 -15.23
C MET A 290 -21.19 16.28 -14.22
N PRO A 291 -22.25 16.42 -13.40
CA PRO A 291 -22.25 17.39 -12.32
C PRO A 291 -21.18 17.04 -11.27
N TYR A 292 -20.61 18.05 -10.61
CA TYR A 292 -19.80 17.82 -9.42
C TYR A 292 -20.61 17.18 -8.28
N THR A 293 -19.92 16.49 -7.37
CA THR A 293 -20.54 15.94 -6.16
C THR A 293 -20.24 16.88 -4.99
N ASP A 294 -21.28 17.35 -4.29
CA ASP A 294 -21.06 18.20 -3.12
C ASP A 294 -20.38 17.43 -1.99
N LEU A 295 -19.53 18.12 -1.23
CA LEU A 295 -18.75 17.55 -0.12
C LEU A 295 -18.90 18.41 1.12
N THR A 296 -18.96 17.77 2.28
CA THR A 296 -18.84 18.45 3.57
C THR A 296 -17.37 18.45 4.00
N LEU A 297 -16.79 19.64 4.14
CA LEU A 297 -15.37 19.89 4.40
C LEU A 297 -15.20 20.89 5.56
N GLN A 298 -13.96 21.12 5.99
CA GLN A 298 -13.64 22.08 7.05
C GLN A 298 -12.82 23.26 6.51
N THR A 299 -13.09 24.47 6.97
CA THR A 299 -12.21 25.63 6.74
C THR A 299 -10.94 25.55 7.59
N PRO A 300 -9.93 26.43 7.36
CA PRO A 300 -8.72 26.48 8.20
C PRO A 300 -9.02 26.69 9.69
N GLU A 301 -10.14 27.36 10.01
CA GLU A 301 -10.62 27.60 11.37
C GLU A 301 -11.41 26.41 11.96
N GLY A 302 -11.52 25.29 11.24
CA GLY A 302 -12.23 24.09 11.66
C GLY A 302 -13.75 24.14 11.52
N ARG A 303 -14.28 25.16 10.82
CA ARG A 303 -15.74 25.29 10.58
C ARG A 303 -16.18 24.38 9.45
N GLU A 304 -17.25 23.64 9.65
CA GLU A 304 -17.87 22.83 8.61
C GLU A 304 -18.51 23.70 7.51
N VAL A 305 -18.24 23.37 6.26
CA VAL A 305 -18.75 24.02 5.05
C VAL A 305 -19.06 22.99 3.98
N THR A 306 -19.93 23.36 3.02
CA THR A 306 -20.16 22.55 1.82
C THR A 306 -19.35 23.09 0.65
N LEU A 307 -18.86 22.20 -0.22
CA LEU A 307 -18.10 22.58 -1.42
C LEU A 307 -18.93 23.53 -2.30
N SER A 308 -20.24 23.30 -2.39
CA SER A 308 -21.20 24.16 -3.10
C SER A 308 -21.16 25.64 -2.71
N GLN A 309 -20.71 25.98 -1.49
CA GLN A 309 -20.53 27.39 -1.07
C GLN A 309 -19.41 28.11 -1.83
N TYR A 310 -18.55 27.37 -2.53
CA TYR A 310 -17.39 27.86 -3.26
C TYR A 310 -17.51 27.65 -4.79
N ILE A 311 -18.57 26.98 -5.26
CA ILE A 311 -18.83 26.66 -6.68
C ILE A 311 -19.97 27.54 -7.24
N GLY A 312 -19.96 27.82 -8.55
CA GLY A 312 -21.12 28.40 -9.24
C GLY A 312 -21.13 29.93 -9.35
N HIS A 313 -20.00 30.60 -9.12
CA HIS A 313 -19.86 32.06 -9.26
C HIS A 313 -19.49 32.52 -10.68
N SER A 314 -20.04 31.89 -11.72
CA SER A 314 -19.77 32.20 -13.15
C SER A 314 -18.28 32.12 -13.55
N GLN A 315 -17.48 31.36 -12.83
CA GLN A 315 -16.05 31.15 -13.07
C GLN A 315 -15.73 29.66 -13.16
N TYR A 316 -14.65 29.31 -13.85
CA TYR A 316 -14.11 27.96 -13.76
C TYR A 316 -13.55 27.72 -12.36
N VAL A 317 -13.67 26.50 -11.87
CA VAL A 317 -13.12 26.12 -10.56
C VAL A 317 -12.21 24.92 -10.70
N LEU A 318 -10.97 25.06 -10.25
CA LEU A 318 -10.02 23.96 -10.15
C LEU A 318 -10.01 23.44 -8.71
N LEU A 319 -10.54 22.24 -8.50
CA LEU A 319 -10.33 21.51 -7.25
C LEU A 319 -8.95 20.87 -7.27
N ASP A 320 -8.17 21.13 -6.24
CA ASP A 320 -6.84 20.55 -6.01
C ASP A 320 -6.91 19.65 -4.78
N PHE A 321 -6.98 18.34 -4.96
CA PHE A 321 -6.92 17.38 -3.87
C PHE A 321 -5.46 17.05 -3.57
N TRP A 322 -4.99 17.40 -2.37
CA TRP A 322 -3.58 17.40 -2.03
C TRP A 322 -3.33 17.08 -0.54
N ALA A 323 -2.07 16.96 -0.14
CA ALA A 323 -1.69 16.89 1.26
C ALA A 323 -0.27 17.44 1.48
N SER A 324 -0.02 18.00 2.67
CA SER A 324 1.28 18.58 3.04
C SER A 324 2.41 17.54 3.02
N TRP A 325 2.10 16.29 3.35
CA TRP A 325 3.07 15.18 3.37
C TRP A 325 3.35 14.58 1.99
N CYS A 326 2.70 15.04 0.92
CA CYS A 326 2.79 14.48 -0.43
C CYS A 326 3.82 15.26 -1.29
N PRO A 327 5.04 14.75 -1.53
CA PRO A 327 6.06 15.48 -2.30
C PRO A 327 5.65 15.82 -3.74
N PRO A 328 4.95 14.94 -4.49
CA PRO A 328 4.39 15.31 -5.79
C PRO A 328 3.43 16.50 -5.72
N CYS A 329 2.59 16.59 -4.67
CA CYS A 329 1.67 17.69 -4.45
C CYS A 329 2.44 18.99 -4.21
N GLN A 330 3.47 18.96 -3.37
CA GLN A 330 4.33 20.12 -3.12
C GLN A 330 5.00 20.65 -4.40
N ARG A 331 5.33 19.76 -5.34
CA ARG A 331 5.89 20.14 -6.66
C ARG A 331 4.87 20.81 -7.59
N GLN A 332 3.56 20.65 -7.33
CA GLN A 332 2.49 21.31 -8.09
C GLN A 332 2.18 22.72 -7.57
N THR A 333 2.50 23.03 -6.31
CA THR A 333 2.25 24.35 -5.70
C THR A 333 2.74 25.53 -6.57
N PRO A 334 3.96 25.52 -7.14
CA PRO A 334 4.41 26.62 -8.00
C PRO A 334 3.60 26.76 -9.29
N PHE A 335 3.13 25.65 -9.87
CA PHE A 335 2.30 25.66 -11.07
C PHE A 335 0.91 26.24 -10.78
N LEU A 336 0.30 25.87 -9.66
CA LEU A 336 -0.99 26.42 -9.23
C LEU A 336 -0.91 27.93 -8.96
N LYS A 337 0.17 28.41 -8.34
CA LYS A 337 0.45 29.86 -8.20
C LYS A 337 0.51 30.57 -9.55
N GLN A 338 1.15 29.97 -10.55
CA GLN A 338 1.21 30.53 -11.90
C GLN A 338 -0.18 30.62 -12.54
N LEU A 339 -1.00 29.58 -12.43
CA LEU A 339 -2.38 29.59 -12.94
C LEU A 339 -3.23 30.66 -12.25
N TYR A 340 -3.16 30.74 -10.92
CA TYR A 340 -3.90 31.69 -10.11
C TYR A 340 -3.56 33.15 -10.49
N ASN A 341 -2.27 33.43 -10.67
CA ASN A 341 -1.79 34.75 -11.08
C ASN A 341 -2.18 35.09 -12.53
N ARG A 342 -2.12 34.11 -13.44
CA ARG A 342 -2.38 34.31 -14.87
C ARG A 342 -3.83 34.62 -15.20
N TYR A 343 -4.79 33.86 -14.66
CA TYR A 343 -6.20 33.97 -15.07
C TYR A 343 -7.03 34.81 -14.10
N GLY A 344 -6.62 34.87 -12.84
CA GLY A 344 -7.24 35.67 -11.80
C GLY A 344 -8.62 35.20 -11.32
N LYS A 345 -8.96 35.66 -10.11
CA LYS A 345 -10.14 35.24 -9.33
C LYS A 345 -11.52 35.50 -9.96
N ASN A 346 -11.60 36.19 -11.10
CA ASN A 346 -12.87 36.44 -11.80
C ASN A 346 -13.13 35.39 -12.90
N GLN A 347 -12.10 34.65 -13.32
CA GLN A 347 -12.17 33.67 -14.41
C GLN A 347 -11.87 32.26 -13.93
N LEU A 348 -10.93 32.13 -12.98
CA LEU A 348 -10.51 30.87 -12.38
C LEU A 348 -10.43 31.02 -10.86
N SER A 349 -11.20 30.21 -10.15
CA SER A 349 -11.01 29.91 -8.73
C SER A 349 -10.20 28.62 -8.60
N ILE A 350 -9.32 28.55 -7.60
CA ILE A 350 -8.68 27.31 -7.19
C ILE A 350 -9.18 27.03 -5.76
N ILE A 351 -9.54 25.79 -5.47
CA ILE A 351 -9.92 25.36 -4.12
C ILE A 351 -8.99 24.19 -3.76
N GLY A 352 -8.12 24.41 -2.80
CA GLY A 352 -7.32 23.34 -2.22
C GLY A 352 -8.18 22.51 -1.27
N ILE A 353 -8.22 21.20 -1.46
CA ILE A 353 -8.89 20.24 -0.58
C ILE A 353 -7.80 19.33 -0.01
N SER A 354 -7.39 19.62 1.22
CA SER A 354 -6.37 18.85 1.93
C SER A 354 -6.94 17.53 2.46
N LEU A 355 -6.16 16.46 2.26
CA LEU A 355 -6.34 15.12 2.82
C LEU A 355 -5.33 14.85 3.96
N ASP A 356 -4.78 15.90 4.57
CA ASP A 356 -3.96 15.77 5.77
C ASP A 356 -4.83 15.32 6.95
N THR A 357 -4.36 14.31 7.69
CA THR A 357 -4.93 13.95 9.00
C THR A 357 -4.35 14.80 10.14
N ASP A 358 -3.29 15.56 9.85
CA ASP A 358 -2.63 16.50 10.75
C ASP A 358 -2.96 17.93 10.30
N THR A 359 -3.98 18.52 10.93
CA THR A 359 -4.46 19.86 10.58
C THR A 359 -3.38 20.92 10.72
N GLN A 360 -2.48 20.83 11.71
CA GLN A 360 -1.45 21.84 11.89
C GLN A 360 -0.43 21.80 10.76
N ALA A 361 0.03 20.59 10.37
CA ALA A 361 0.94 20.43 9.24
C ALA A 361 0.37 20.99 7.92
N TRP A 362 -0.94 20.80 7.70
CA TRP A 362 -1.63 21.41 6.57
C TRP A 362 -1.59 22.94 6.61
N LEU A 363 -1.97 23.55 7.74
CA LEU A 363 -2.01 24.99 7.90
C LEU A 363 -0.64 25.65 7.79
N ASP A 364 0.38 25.02 8.39
CA ASP A 364 1.77 25.48 8.33
C ASP A 364 2.25 25.49 6.86
N TYR A 365 2.01 24.40 6.12
CA TYR A 365 2.40 24.33 4.70
C TYR A 365 1.70 25.42 3.87
N VAL A 366 0.38 25.62 4.06
CA VAL A 366 -0.40 26.65 3.36
C VAL A 366 0.18 28.03 3.60
N HIS A 367 0.53 28.34 4.85
CA HIS A 367 1.10 29.63 5.25
C HIS A 367 2.51 29.82 4.67
N GLU A 368 3.42 28.87 4.89
CA GLU A 368 4.80 28.90 4.40
C GLU A 368 4.87 29.02 2.88
N ASN A 369 3.96 28.34 2.18
CA ASN A 369 3.89 28.36 0.73
C ASN A 369 2.96 29.44 0.19
N GLN A 370 2.43 30.36 1.01
CA GLN A 370 1.61 31.49 0.56
C GLN A 370 0.51 31.06 -0.44
N MET A 371 -0.24 30.02 -0.09
CA MET A 371 -1.35 29.53 -0.93
C MET A 371 -2.57 30.43 -0.73
N GLU A 372 -2.70 31.47 -1.56
CA GLU A 372 -3.69 32.56 -1.40
C GLU A 372 -5.11 32.23 -1.86
N TRP A 373 -5.37 31.00 -2.30
CA TRP A 373 -6.69 30.55 -2.72
C TRP A 373 -7.38 29.77 -1.59
N PRO A 374 -8.73 29.68 -1.56
CA PRO A 374 -9.46 28.96 -0.53
C PRO A 374 -8.88 27.57 -0.27
N GLN A 375 -8.67 27.27 1.01
CA GLN A 375 -8.22 25.97 1.50
C GLN A 375 -9.32 25.36 2.35
N LEU A 376 -9.67 24.12 2.04
CA LEU A 376 -10.59 23.27 2.78
C LEU A 376 -9.87 21.98 3.16
N GLY A 377 -10.27 21.35 4.25
CA GLY A 377 -9.69 20.10 4.73
C GLY A 377 -10.74 19.03 4.95
N ASP A 378 -10.39 17.78 4.69
CA ASP A 378 -11.09 16.60 5.20
C ASP A 378 -10.10 15.79 6.06
N PRO A 379 -10.14 15.95 7.41
CA PRO A 379 -9.18 15.31 8.31
C PRO A 379 -9.30 13.78 8.35
N LYS A 380 -10.29 13.19 7.66
CA LYS A 380 -10.39 11.74 7.43
C LYS A 380 -9.31 11.21 6.46
N GLY A 381 -8.62 12.08 5.73
CA GLY A 381 -7.55 11.69 4.80
C GLY A 381 -8.02 10.68 3.74
N TRP A 382 -7.39 9.51 3.64
CA TRP A 382 -7.78 8.46 2.68
C TRP A 382 -9.13 7.78 2.97
N ASP A 383 -9.75 8.09 4.11
CA ASP A 383 -11.13 7.71 4.44
C ASP A 383 -12.13 8.85 4.21
N SER A 384 -11.69 9.95 3.60
CA SER A 384 -12.56 11.04 3.14
C SER A 384 -13.61 10.55 2.14
N ASP A 385 -14.81 11.14 2.23
CA ASP A 385 -15.87 10.92 1.25
C ASP A 385 -15.48 11.45 -0.14
N ALA A 386 -14.52 12.38 -0.21
CA ALA A 386 -13.97 12.89 -1.46
C ALA A 386 -13.29 11.78 -2.28
N ILE A 387 -12.60 10.83 -1.63
CA ILE A 387 -11.89 9.73 -2.30
C ILE A 387 -12.86 8.91 -3.16
N LEU A 388 -14.00 8.53 -2.59
CA LEU A 388 -15.02 7.74 -3.29
C LEU A 388 -15.89 8.57 -4.22
N SER A 389 -16.12 9.85 -3.91
CA SER A 389 -16.97 10.74 -4.70
C SER A 389 -16.30 11.19 -5.99
N TYR A 390 -14.99 11.48 -5.91
CA TYR A 390 -14.18 11.94 -7.04
C TYR A 390 -13.28 10.85 -7.66
N VAL A 391 -13.33 9.62 -7.13
CA VAL A 391 -12.56 8.46 -7.62
C VAL A 391 -11.05 8.76 -7.61
N ILE A 392 -10.57 9.26 -6.47
CA ILE A 392 -9.18 9.67 -6.28
C ILE A 392 -8.35 8.41 -6.02
N GLN A 393 -7.49 8.03 -6.97
CA GLN A 393 -6.59 6.88 -6.85
C GLN A 393 -5.19 7.25 -6.34
N GLY A 394 -4.86 8.54 -6.35
CA GLY A 394 -3.57 9.10 -5.97
C GLY A 394 -3.68 10.61 -5.86
N ILE A 395 -2.71 11.24 -5.19
CA ILE A 395 -2.60 12.70 -5.13
C ILE A 395 -1.22 13.16 -5.64
N PRO A 396 -1.10 14.36 -6.25
CA PRO A 396 -2.16 15.36 -6.47
C PRO A 396 -3.22 14.87 -7.46
N HIS A 397 -4.47 15.31 -7.27
CA HIS A 397 -5.58 15.00 -8.17
C HIS A 397 -6.36 16.27 -8.44
N PHE A 398 -6.52 16.62 -9.72
CA PHE A 398 -7.19 17.85 -10.12
C PHE A 398 -8.59 17.58 -10.67
N VAL A 399 -9.57 18.43 -10.37
CA VAL A 399 -10.87 18.41 -11.06
C VAL A 399 -11.19 19.80 -11.54
N LEU A 400 -11.25 19.97 -12.86
CA LEU A 400 -11.66 21.24 -13.46
C LEU A 400 -13.17 21.24 -13.65
N LEU A 401 -13.83 22.20 -13.03
CA LEU A 401 -15.26 22.46 -13.15
C LEU A 401 -15.52 23.66 -14.04
N GLY A 402 -16.57 23.57 -14.85
CA GLY A 402 -17.11 24.68 -15.64
C GLY A 402 -17.91 25.65 -14.76
N PRO A 403 -18.25 26.84 -15.29
CA PRO A 403 -19.05 27.83 -14.58
C PRO A 403 -20.43 27.36 -14.11
N ASP A 404 -20.97 26.31 -14.75
CA ASP A 404 -22.24 25.66 -14.42
C ASP A 404 -22.10 24.51 -13.39
N GLY A 405 -20.89 24.27 -12.89
CA GLY A 405 -20.59 23.17 -11.96
C GLY A 405 -20.42 21.80 -12.64
N THR A 406 -20.42 21.71 -13.96
CA THR A 406 -20.12 20.44 -14.64
C THR A 406 -18.62 20.17 -14.65
N ILE A 407 -18.23 18.90 -14.58
CA ILE A 407 -16.84 18.46 -14.69
C ILE A 407 -16.40 18.65 -16.15
N VAL A 408 -15.39 19.48 -16.36
CA VAL A 408 -14.71 19.65 -17.65
C VAL A 408 -13.65 18.58 -17.82
N ALA A 409 -12.87 18.33 -16.76
CA ALA A 409 -11.84 17.30 -16.74
C ALA A 409 -11.63 16.76 -15.32
N ASN A 410 -11.37 15.46 -15.23
CA ASN A 410 -11.02 14.77 -14.00
C ASN A 410 -9.60 14.20 -14.13
N ASN A 411 -8.73 14.63 -13.23
CA ASN A 411 -7.29 14.42 -13.20
C ASN A 411 -6.54 14.75 -14.50
N PRO A 412 -6.74 15.94 -15.13
CA PRO A 412 -5.99 16.33 -16.31
C PRO A 412 -4.49 16.48 -16.00
N SER A 413 -3.64 16.19 -17.00
CA SER A 413 -2.21 16.52 -16.91
C SER A 413 -1.99 18.05 -16.89
N GLU A 414 -0.80 18.51 -16.47
CA GLU A 414 -0.45 19.95 -16.51
C GLU A 414 -0.63 20.55 -17.93
N GLU A 415 -0.27 19.80 -18.98
CA GLU A 415 -0.40 20.22 -20.37
C GLU A 415 -1.87 20.34 -20.79
N GLU A 416 -2.67 19.33 -20.47
CA GLU A 416 -4.09 19.27 -20.78
C GLU A 416 -4.85 20.37 -20.03
N LEU A 417 -4.52 20.59 -18.75
CA LEU A 417 -5.10 21.67 -17.95
C LEU A 417 -4.75 23.06 -18.53
N ASN A 418 -3.50 23.30 -18.91
CA ASN A 418 -3.11 24.55 -19.59
C ASN A 418 -3.85 24.77 -20.91
N SER A 419 -4.00 23.71 -21.73
CA SER A 419 -4.74 23.76 -22.98
C SER A 419 -6.23 24.07 -22.76
N LEU A 420 -6.86 23.40 -21.79
CA LEU A 420 -8.26 23.63 -21.42
C LEU A 420 -8.49 25.06 -20.93
N LEU A 421 -7.61 25.58 -20.06
CA LEU A 421 -7.74 26.94 -19.51
C LEU A 421 -7.46 28.01 -20.56
N SER A 422 -6.38 27.88 -21.36
CA SER A 422 -6.02 28.88 -22.38
C SER A 422 -7.04 29.01 -23.52
N SER A 423 -7.73 27.92 -23.86
CA SER A 423 -8.82 27.95 -24.85
C SER A 423 -10.13 28.56 -24.33
N ARG A 424 -10.29 28.67 -23.00
CA ARG A 424 -11.55 29.10 -22.36
C ARG A 424 -11.45 30.43 -21.62
N LEU A 425 -10.25 30.82 -21.21
CA LEU A 425 -9.99 31.99 -20.38
C LEU A 425 -8.99 32.93 -21.03
N LYS A 426 -9.14 34.23 -20.76
CA LYS A 426 -8.18 35.26 -21.20
C LYS A 426 -7.12 35.45 -20.12
N SER A 427 -5.86 35.60 -20.51
CA SER A 427 -4.81 36.00 -19.55
C SER A 427 -5.08 37.42 -19.04
N LYS A 428 -4.76 37.65 -17.77
CA LYS A 428 -4.79 38.98 -17.15
C LYS A 428 -3.80 39.95 -17.79
#